data_AF-A0A947PGB3-F1
#
_entry.id   AF-A0A947PGB3-F1
#
_cell.length_a   1.000
_cell.length_b   1.000
_cell.length_c   1.000
_cell.angle_alpha   90.00
_cell.angle_beta   90.00
_cell.angle_gamma   90.00
#
_symmetry.space_group_name_H-M   'P 1'
#
loop_
_entity.id
_entity.type
_entity.pdbx_description
1 polymer ?
#
loop_
_entity_poly.entity_id
_entity_poly.type
_entity_poly.pdbx_seq_one_letter_code
_entity_poly.pdbx_strand_id
1 'polypeptide(L)' 'MAIKVAINGFGRIGRLVARALLERTDHDFELVAINDLGDAKSNALLFKRDSVHGNWKGDVSVDGDSLVVDGKRIKV' A
#
# COMPACT_ATOMS: atom_id res chain seq x y z
N MET A 1 -11.75 -17.12 -1.00
CA MET A 1 -12.26 -15.92 -1.70
C MET A 1 -11.80 -14.81 -0.80
N ALA A 2 -10.80 -14.03 -1.23
CA ALA A 2 -10.06 -13.19 -0.31
C ALA A 2 -10.95 -12.15 0.38
N ILE A 3 -10.74 -11.99 1.67
CA ILE A 3 -11.39 -10.95 2.47
C ILE A 3 -10.80 -9.61 2.04
N LYS A 4 -11.67 -8.75 1.49
CA LYS A 4 -11.29 -7.41 1.06
C LYS A 4 -11.12 -6.52 2.27
N VAL A 5 -9.95 -5.88 2.35
CA VAL A 5 -9.60 -4.99 3.47
C VAL A 5 -9.24 -3.60 2.95
N ALA A 6 -9.56 -2.60 3.76
CA ALA A 6 -9.13 -1.23 3.56
C ALA A 6 -8.38 -0.73 4.79
N ILE A 7 -7.40 0.16 4.60
CA ILE A 7 -6.63 0.77 5.68
C ILE A 7 -7.02 2.24 5.80
N ASN A 8 -7.59 2.63 6.95
CA ASN A 8 -7.88 4.03 7.24
C ASN A 8 -6.76 4.64 8.08
N GLY A 9 -6.00 5.57 7.49
CA GLY A 9 -4.77 6.14 8.02
C GLY A 9 -3.53 5.44 7.46
N PHE A 10 -2.92 6.02 6.42
CA PHE A 10 -1.74 5.45 5.74
C PHE A 10 -0.41 5.97 6.30
N GLY A 11 -0.37 6.09 7.64
CA GLY A 11 0.80 6.44 8.42
C GLY A 11 1.80 5.28 8.56
N ARG A 12 2.62 5.32 9.62
CA ARG A 12 3.67 4.30 9.85
C ARG A 12 3.12 2.87 9.89
N ILE A 13 2.13 2.61 10.75
CA ILE A 13 1.56 1.27 10.90
C ILE A 13 0.78 0.86 9.64
N GLY A 14 -0.02 1.77 9.07
CA GLY A 14 -0.77 1.50 7.84
C GLY A 14 0.12 1.04 6.69
N ARG A 15 1.26 1.72 6.46
CA ARG A 15 2.22 1.32 5.43
C ARG A 15 2.88 -0.03 5.71
N LEU A 16 3.26 -0.31 6.96
CA LEU A 16 3.88 -1.59 7.32
C LEU A 16 2.90 -2.76 7.23
N VAL A 17 1.64 -2.55 7.59
CA VAL A 17 0.57 -3.54 7.39
C VAL A 17 0.35 -3.78 5.90
N ALA A 18 0.28 -2.73 5.08
CA ALA A 18 0.18 -2.87 3.62
C ALA A 18 1.37 -3.65 3.05
N ARG A 19 2.61 -3.37 3.48
CA ARG A 19 3.80 -4.15 3.08
C ARG A 19 3.65 -5.62 3.46
N ALA A 20 3.29 -5.92 4.70
CA ALA A 20 3.10 -7.28 5.16
C ALA A 20 2.02 -8.03 4.34
N LEU A 21 0.91 -7.37 4.03
CA LEU A 21 -0.17 -7.93 3.19
C LEU A 21 0.24 -8.15 1.72
N LEU A 22 1.22 -7.40 1.23
CA LEU A 22 1.67 -7.47 -0.17
C LEU A 22 2.83 -8.45 -0.35
N GLU A 23 3.70 -8.61 0.64
CA GLU A 23 4.85 -9.54 0.62
C GLU A 23 4.44 -10.99 0.95
N ARG A 24 3.45 -11.15 1.82
CA ARG A 24 3.01 -12.47 2.28
C ARG A 24 2.00 -13.08 1.31
N THR A 25 2.03 -14.41 1.25
CA THR A 25 1.10 -15.22 0.44
C THR A 25 0.33 -16.23 1.29
N ASP A 26 0.62 -16.30 2.59
CA ASP A 26 0.06 -17.22 3.57
C ASP A 26 -1.18 -16.66 4.28
N HIS A 27 -1.97 -15.81 3.60
CA HIS A 27 -3.22 -15.26 4.11
C HIS A 27 -4.26 -15.05 3.00
N ASP A 28 -5.55 -15.01 3.36
CA ASP A 28 -6.67 -14.81 2.42
C ASP A 28 -7.22 -13.36 2.52
N PHE A 29 -6.34 -12.37 2.41
CA PHE A 29 -6.66 -10.95 2.46
C PHE A 29 -6.24 -10.23 1.17
N GLU A 30 -7.09 -9.32 0.69
CA GLU A 30 -6.83 -8.46 -0.45
C GLU A 30 -6.95 -6.99 -0.03
N LEU A 31 -5.85 -6.25 -0.09
CA LEU A 31 -5.86 -4.81 0.15
C LEU A 31 -6.43 -4.09 -1.08
N VAL A 32 -7.64 -3.56 -0.96
CA VAL A 32 -8.36 -2.93 -2.09
C VAL A 32 -8.35 -1.40 -2.02
N ALA A 33 -8.22 -0.83 -0.83
CA ALA A 33 -8.23 0.62 -0.64
C ALA A 33 -7.40 1.07 0.57
N ILE A 34 -6.92 2.30 0.51
CA ILE A 34 -6.38 3.06 1.63
C ILE A 34 -7.13 4.40 1.70
N ASN A 35 -7.22 5.00 2.88
CA ASN A 35 -7.67 6.37 3.06
C ASN A 35 -6.60 7.13 3.85
N ASP A 36 -6.23 8.31 3.38
CA ASP A 36 -5.25 9.18 4.06
C ASP A 36 -5.52 10.65 3.74
N LEU A 37 -4.90 11.56 4.50
CA LEU A 37 -4.97 13.00 4.22
C LEU A 37 -4.04 13.42 3.07
N GLY A 38 -2.99 12.63 2.81
CA GLY A 38 -2.08 12.85 1.68
C GLY A 38 -2.61 12.32 0.35
N ASP A 39 -2.17 12.93 -0.75
CA ASP A 39 -2.51 12.48 -2.09
C ASP A 39 -1.84 11.14 -2.46
N ALA A 40 -2.34 10.50 -3.53
CA ALA A 40 -1.82 9.20 -3.99
C ALA A 40 -0.31 9.25 -4.31
N LYS A 41 0.18 10.40 -4.80
CA LYS A 41 1.60 10.63 -5.11
C LYS A 41 2.48 10.65 -3.87
N SER A 42 2.06 11.35 -2.82
CA SER A 42 2.75 11.40 -1.53
C SER A 42 2.74 10.02 -0.88
N ASN A 43 1.59 9.35 -0.91
CA ASN A 43 1.46 7.99 -0.38
C ASN A 43 2.35 6.99 -1.12
N ALA A 44 2.46 7.08 -2.45
CA ALA A 44 3.38 6.25 -3.24
C ALA A 44 4.85 6.47 -2.86
N LEU A 45 5.26 7.73 -2.69
CA LEU A 45 6.63 8.06 -2.29
C LEU A 45 6.95 7.49 -0.90
N LEU A 46 6.07 7.71 0.08
CA LEU A 46 6.24 7.25 1.46
C LEU A 46 6.14 5.72 1.58
N PHE A 47 5.35 5.08 0.72
CA PHE A 47 5.30 3.62 0.65
C PHE A 47 6.59 3.06 0.05
N LYS A 48 7.10 3.65 -1.05
CA LYS A 48 8.34 3.21 -1.72
C LYS A 48 9.59 3.44 -0.87
N ARG A 49 9.65 4.54 -0.11
CA ARG A 49 10.83 4.95 0.68
C ARG A 49 10.51 5.01 2.16
N ASP A 50 11.02 4.05 2.92
CA ASP A 50 10.93 4.04 4.38
C ASP A 50 12.34 4.12 4.98
N SER A 51 12.56 5.08 5.88
CA SER A 51 13.87 5.33 6.47
C SER A 51 14.34 4.26 7.47
N VAL A 52 13.40 3.51 8.07
CA VAL A 52 13.70 2.52 9.12
C VAL A 52 13.72 1.11 8.51
N HIS A 53 12.75 0.80 7.66
CA HIS A 53 12.57 -0.53 7.07
C HIS A 53 13.10 -0.65 5.64
N GLY A 54 13.70 0.43 5.13
CA GLY A 54 14.26 0.48 3.79
C GLY A 54 13.22 0.60 2.67
N ASN A 55 13.72 0.67 1.45
CA ASN A 55 12.89 0.87 0.27
C ASN A 55 12.09 -0.39 -0.07
N TRP A 56 10.86 -0.21 -0.56
CA TRP A 56 10.11 -1.27 -1.21
C TRP A 56 10.87 -1.74 -2.45
N LYS A 57 11.08 -3.05 -2.58
CA LYS A 57 11.91 -3.63 -3.67
C LYS A 57 11.17 -3.70 -5.00
N GLY A 58 9.84 -3.86 -4.97
CA GLY A 58 8.99 -3.93 -6.14
C GLY A 58 8.64 -2.58 -6.77
N ASP A 59 7.75 -2.58 -7.75
CA ASP A 59 7.32 -1.38 -8.45
C ASP A 59 6.19 -0.67 -7.69
N VAL A 60 6.31 0.66 -7.62
CA VAL A 60 5.30 1.53 -7.02
C VAL A 60 5.06 2.70 -7.96
N SER A 61 3.84 2.83 -8.45
CA SER A 61 3.42 3.91 -9.32
C SER A 61 2.04 4.43 -8.90
N VAL A 62 1.60 5.49 -9.58
CA VAL A 62 0.30 6.12 -9.34
C VAL A 62 -0.45 6.14 -10.65
N ASP A 63 -1.73 5.78 -10.60
CA ASP A 63 -2.67 5.91 -11.72
C ASP A 63 -3.92 6.66 -11.25
N GLY A 64 -3.95 7.97 -11.53
CA GLY A 64 -4.94 8.90 -11.00
C GLY A 64 -4.96 8.89 -9.47
N ASP A 65 -6.14 8.61 -8.91
CA ASP A 65 -6.35 8.49 -7.47
C ASP A 65 -6.18 7.02 -6.99
N SER A 66 -5.17 6.33 -7.48
CA SER A 66 -4.85 4.95 -7.07
C SER A 66 -3.36 4.74 -6.97
N LEU A 67 -2.97 4.00 -5.94
CA LEU A 67 -1.62 3.47 -5.79
C LEU A 67 -1.55 2.15 -6.55
N VAL A 68 -0.50 1.94 -7.34
CA VAL A 68 -0.25 0.66 -8.02
C VAL A 68 1.04 0.07 -7.48
N VAL A 69 0.94 -1.06 -6.78
CA VAL A 69 2.09 -1.77 -6.20
C VAL A 69 2.21 -3.15 -6.83
N ASP A 70 3.32 -3.42 -7.52
CA ASP A 70 3.56 -4.69 -8.22
C ASP A 70 2.37 -5.13 -9.10
N GLY A 71 1.79 -4.16 -9.81
CA GLY A 71 0.61 -4.34 -10.67
C GLY A 71 -0.73 -4.39 -9.93
N LYS A 72 -0.76 -4.45 -8.60
CA LYS A 72 -1.99 -4.41 -7.79
C LYS A 72 -2.47 -2.98 -7.62
N ARG A 73 -3.68 -2.69 -8.08
CA ARG A 73 -4.32 -1.38 -7.94
C ARG A 73 -5.02 -1.26 -6.59
N ILE A 74 -4.67 -0.23 -5.83
CA ILE A 74 -5.21 0.07 -4.50
C ILE A 74 -5.79 1.48 -4.58
N LYS A 75 -7.11 1.61 -4.32
CA LYS A 75 -7.77 2.91 -4.33
C LYS A 75 -7.24 3.78 -3.18
N VAL A 76 -6.93 5.04 -3.45
CA VAL A 76 -6.62 6.05 -2.42
C VAL A 76 -7.83 6.96 -2.26
#